data_AF-A0ABD5PAR4-F1
#
_entry.id   AF-A0ABD5PAR4-F1
#
_cell.length_a   1.000
_cell.length_b   1.000
_cell.length_c   1.000
_cell.angle_alpha   90.00
_cell.angle_beta   90.00
_cell.angle_gamma   90.00
#
_symmetry.space_group_name_H-M   'P 1'
#
loop_
_entity.id
_entity.type
_entity.pdbx_description
1 polymer ?
#
loop_
_entity_poly.entity_id
_entity_poly.type
_entity_poly.pdbx_seq_one_letter_code
_entity_poly.pdbx_strand_id
1 'polypeptide(L)'
;MKEPLIALVGPNEAGKTSVLDALRELSKGGKIKDRDQTRNNDNQTKVSATYRLDEADRKELEPIEWVPEIDECVITKDQDGEFSVELSPPPERTLTRKRLISEINKIGEREPQNSELSINTGLTSKLHSGQGRIDSEILNAVLNIIKTIEKVLESEKLEDEEMWEYTRTRLEDLVEEEKAKPAHDPWKILQRRAPEFLFFGDEERSLNT
;
A
#
# COMPACT_ATOMS: atom_id res chain seq x y z
N MET A 1 12.69 -20.90 21.77
CA MET A 1 12.25 -19.91 22.78
C MET A 1 10.92 -20.38 23.34
N LYS A 2 10.64 -20.15 24.62
CA LYS A 2 9.33 -20.44 25.20
C LYS A 2 8.43 -19.24 24.91
N GLU A 3 7.36 -19.45 24.15
CA GLU A 3 6.40 -18.37 23.85
C GLU A 3 5.73 -17.89 25.15
N PRO A 4 5.50 -16.57 25.31
CA PRO A 4 4.87 -16.05 26.51
C PRO A 4 3.40 -16.51 26.58
N LEU A 5 3.01 -17.10 27.70
CA LEU A 5 1.61 -17.42 27.97
C LEU A 5 0.87 -16.15 28.40
N ILE A 6 -0.13 -15.75 27.62
CA ILE A 6 -0.97 -14.58 27.91
C ILE A 6 -2.36 -15.06 28.37
N ALA A 7 -2.82 -14.57 29.51
CA ALA A 7 -4.15 -14.86 30.03
C ALA A 7 -4.99 -13.57 30.09
N LEU A 8 -6.18 -13.59 29.46
CA LEU A 8 -7.16 -12.52 29.55
C LEU A 8 -8.12 -12.81 30.72
N VAL A 9 -8.02 -12.03 31.80
CA VAL A 9 -8.81 -12.20 33.03
C VAL A 9 -9.66 -10.97 33.30
N GLY A 10 -10.91 -11.17 33.69
CA GLY A 10 -11.84 -10.10 34.02
C GLY A 10 -13.25 -10.63 34.31
N PRO A 11 -14.18 -9.78 34.80
CA PRO A 11 -15.55 -10.18 35.11
C PRO A 11 -16.29 -10.80 33.94
N ASN A 12 -17.40 -11.50 34.22
CA ASN A 12 -18.34 -11.91 33.17
C ASN A 12 -18.79 -10.67 32.37
N GLU A 13 -19.02 -10.84 31.08
CA GLU A 13 -19.44 -9.77 30.17
C GLU A 13 -18.43 -8.63 29.94
N ALA A 14 -17.19 -8.74 30.46
CA ALA A 14 -16.12 -7.76 30.21
C ALA A 14 -15.56 -7.77 28.76
N GLY A 15 -16.22 -8.43 27.81
CA GLY A 15 -15.82 -8.46 26.40
C GLY A 15 -14.64 -9.38 26.05
N LYS A 16 -14.15 -10.23 26.97
CA LYS A 16 -13.02 -11.15 26.71
C LYS A 16 -13.26 -12.05 25.49
N THR A 17 -14.45 -12.65 25.41
CA THR A 17 -14.86 -13.48 24.28
C THR A 17 -14.94 -12.66 22.99
N SER A 18 -15.48 -11.43 23.07
CA SER A 18 -15.59 -10.52 21.93
C SER A 18 -14.22 -10.15 21.36
N VAL A 19 -13.19 -9.93 22.19
CA VAL A 19 -11.81 -9.68 21.73
C VAL A 19 -11.26 -10.90 20.98
N LEU A 20 -11.42 -12.09 21.54
CA LEU A 20 -10.97 -13.33 20.88
C LEU A 20 -11.72 -13.59 19.58
N ASP A 21 -13.03 -13.33 19.54
CA ASP A 21 -13.83 -13.45 18.32
C ASP A 21 -13.44 -12.41 17.27
N ALA A 22 -13.08 -11.19 17.67
CA ALA A 22 -12.54 -10.19 16.74
C ALA A 22 -11.22 -10.65 16.12
N LEU A 23 -10.27 -11.16 16.91
CA LEU A 23 -9.02 -11.73 16.39
C LEU A 23 -9.30 -12.88 15.42
N ARG A 24 -10.24 -13.76 15.77
CA ARG A 24 -10.69 -14.84 14.87
C ARG A 24 -11.28 -14.32 13.57
N GLU A 25 -12.03 -13.23 13.63
CA GLU A 25 -12.66 -12.61 12.46
C GLU A 25 -11.61 -12.02 11.51
N LEU A 26 -10.50 -11.50 12.06
CA LEU A 26 -9.38 -10.98 11.28
C LEU A 26 -8.68 -12.06 10.44
N SER A 27 -8.57 -13.30 10.94
CA SER A 27 -8.00 -14.41 10.15
C SER A 27 -8.97 -15.02 9.13
N LYS A 28 -10.26 -14.69 9.19
CA LYS A 28 -11.28 -15.25 8.30
C LYS A 28 -11.47 -14.37 7.07
N GLY A 29 -11.58 -15.00 5.90
CA GLY A 29 -12.07 -14.32 4.70
C GLY A 29 -13.57 -13.99 4.78
N GLY A 30 -14.02 -13.04 3.95
CA GLY A 30 -15.43 -12.67 3.80
C GLY A 30 -15.90 -11.58 4.77
N LYS A 31 -17.15 -11.15 4.61
CA LYS A 31 -17.76 -10.04 5.37
C LYS A 31 -17.87 -10.32 6.86
N ILE A 32 -17.72 -9.28 7.68
CA ILE A 32 -18.06 -9.35 9.11
C ILE A 32 -19.57 -9.51 9.21
N LYS A 33 -20.03 -10.54 9.93
CA LYS A 33 -21.46 -10.84 10.07
C LYS A 33 -22.21 -9.66 10.67
N ASP A 34 -23.41 -9.38 10.17
CA ASP A 34 -24.24 -8.25 10.63
C ASP A 34 -24.46 -8.23 12.15
N ARG A 35 -24.59 -9.41 12.77
CA ARG A 35 -24.76 -9.54 14.23
C ARG A 35 -23.53 -9.13 15.04
N ASP A 36 -22.35 -9.19 14.42
CA ASP A 36 -21.03 -8.90 14.99
C ASP A 36 -20.59 -7.46 14.64
N GLN A 37 -21.42 -6.72 13.87
CA GLN A 37 -21.22 -5.30 13.57
C GLN A 37 -21.71 -4.39 14.70
N THR A 38 -21.14 -3.18 14.78
CA THR A 38 -21.55 -2.14 15.72
C THR A 38 -22.99 -1.69 15.45
N ARG A 39 -23.83 -1.62 16.49
CA ARG A 39 -25.27 -1.32 16.40
C ARG A 39 -25.64 0.11 15.92
N ASN A 40 -24.67 0.95 15.56
CA ASN A 40 -24.89 2.33 15.09
C ASN A 40 -24.21 2.56 13.73
N ASN A 41 -25.00 3.02 12.76
CA ASN A 41 -24.64 3.15 11.34
C ASN A 41 -23.63 4.27 11.00
N ASP A 42 -23.23 5.11 11.96
CA ASP A 42 -22.35 6.24 11.66
C ASP A 42 -20.88 5.83 11.49
N ASN A 43 -20.48 4.66 12.02
CA ASN A 43 -19.12 4.14 11.88
C ASN A 43 -19.13 2.74 11.26
N GLN A 44 -18.31 2.55 10.23
CA GLN A 44 -18.05 1.24 9.64
C GLN A 44 -17.32 0.34 10.66
N THR A 45 -17.80 -0.88 10.84
CA THR A 45 -17.12 -1.86 11.71
C THR A 45 -15.78 -2.25 11.10
N LYS A 46 -14.72 -2.21 11.90
CA LYS A 46 -13.37 -2.63 11.51
C LYS A 46 -12.71 -3.43 12.63
N VAL A 47 -11.90 -4.40 12.25
CA VAL A 47 -11.03 -5.14 13.16
C VAL A 47 -9.60 -4.93 12.70
N SER A 48 -8.73 -4.49 13.60
CA SER A 48 -7.32 -4.24 13.30
C SER A 48 -6.42 -4.93 14.32
N ALA A 49 -5.29 -5.46 13.86
CA ALA A 49 -4.22 -5.96 14.72
C ALA A 49 -2.86 -5.47 14.21
N THR A 50 -2.00 -5.11 15.16
CA THR A 50 -0.61 -4.75 14.90
C THR A 50 0.28 -5.97 15.10
N TYR A 51 1.13 -6.25 14.12
CA TYR A 51 2.10 -7.33 14.13
C TYR A 51 3.50 -6.74 14.04
N ARG A 52 4.44 -7.40 14.72
CA ARG A 52 5.87 -7.15 14.53
C ARG A 52 6.41 -8.11 13.48
N LEU A 53 7.15 -7.58 12.51
CA LEU A 53 7.72 -8.38 11.44
C LEU A 53 8.87 -9.25 11.95
N ASP A 54 8.85 -10.53 11.59
CA ASP A 54 9.93 -11.47 11.88
C ASP A 54 11.03 -11.45 10.81
N GLU A 55 12.08 -12.28 10.98
CA GLU A 55 13.19 -12.34 10.03
C GLU A 55 12.76 -12.84 8.64
N ALA A 56 11.77 -13.74 8.57
CA ALA A 56 11.27 -14.25 7.30
C ALA A 56 10.43 -13.19 6.57
N ASP A 57 9.64 -12.41 7.29
CA ASP A 57 8.91 -11.27 6.73
C ASP A 57 9.89 -10.23 6.16
N ARG A 58 10.94 -9.89 6.92
CA ARG A 58 11.97 -8.92 6.49
C ARG A 58 12.71 -9.39 5.24
N LYS A 59 13.05 -10.68 5.15
CA LYS A 59 13.70 -11.28 3.96
C LYS A 59 12.86 -11.18 2.69
N GLU A 60 11.54 -11.29 2.79
CA GLU A 60 10.64 -11.14 1.64
C GLU A 60 10.53 -9.68 1.16
N LEU A 61 10.78 -8.72 2.06
CA LEU A 61 10.75 -7.28 1.76
C LEU A 61 12.09 -6.75 1.26
N GLU A 62 13.20 -7.42 1.57
CA GLU A 62 14.57 -7.04 1.19
C GLU A 62 14.76 -6.70 -0.31
N PRO A 63 14.12 -7.41 -1.27
CA PRO A 63 14.25 -7.07 -2.69
C PRO A 63 13.60 -5.73 -3.10
N ILE A 64 12.86 -5.08 -2.20
CA ILE A 64 12.09 -3.86 -2.51
C ILE A 64 12.87 -2.63 -1.99
N GLU A 65 13.66 -2.01 -2.86
CA GLU A 65 14.60 -0.93 -2.48
C GLU A 65 13.96 0.28 -1.77
N TRP A 66 12.69 0.58 -2.05
CA TRP A 66 11.95 1.72 -1.48
C TRP A 66 11.21 1.38 -0.18
N VAL A 67 11.34 0.14 0.31
CA VAL A 67 10.83 -0.28 1.61
C VAL A 67 11.94 -0.07 2.65
N PRO A 68 11.74 0.82 3.64
CA PRO A 68 12.68 0.97 4.74
C PRO A 68 12.68 -0.30 5.60
N GLU A 69 13.54 -0.35 6.62
CA GLU A 69 13.41 -1.38 7.65
C GLU A 69 12.07 -1.18 8.39
N ILE A 70 11.10 -2.06 8.09
CA ILE A 70 9.77 -2.05 8.71
C ILE A 70 9.82 -2.91 9.97
N ASP A 71 9.39 -2.33 11.09
CA ASP A 71 9.29 -3.05 12.35
C ASP A 71 7.89 -3.61 12.58
N GLU A 72 6.87 -2.86 12.17
CA GLU A 72 5.48 -3.18 12.47
C GLU A 72 4.58 -3.03 11.24
N CYS A 73 3.57 -3.88 11.15
CA CYS A 73 2.46 -3.72 10.22
C CYS A 73 1.12 -3.79 10.96
N VAL A 74 0.14 -3.01 10.50
CA VAL A 74 -1.24 -3.07 10.98
C VAL A 74 -2.08 -3.69 9.88
N ILE A 75 -2.73 -4.80 10.17
CA ILE A 75 -3.69 -5.42 9.25
C ILE A 75 -5.07 -5.07 9.74
N THR A 76 -5.86 -4.48 8.86
CA THR A 76 -7.25 -4.10 9.14
C THR A 76 -8.17 -4.84 8.19
N LYS A 77 -9.23 -5.43 8.74
CA LYS A 77 -10.36 -5.98 8.01
C LYS A 77 -11.57 -5.08 8.23
N ASP A 78 -12.23 -4.65 7.17
CA ASP A 78 -13.46 -3.89 7.26
C ASP A 78 -14.72 -4.77 7.25
N GLN A 79 -15.88 -4.13 7.39
CA GLN A 79 -17.19 -4.79 7.39
C GLN A 79 -17.48 -5.58 6.10
N ASP A 80 -16.96 -5.13 4.97
CA ASP A 80 -17.14 -5.76 3.66
C ASP A 80 -16.15 -6.91 3.42
N GLY A 81 -15.27 -7.16 4.40
CA GLY A 81 -14.26 -8.20 4.34
C GLY A 81 -13.06 -7.82 3.49
N GLU A 82 -12.92 -6.55 3.13
CA GLU A 82 -11.72 -6.03 2.50
C GLU A 82 -10.63 -5.85 3.56
N PHE A 83 -9.41 -6.13 3.14
CA PHE A 83 -8.23 -6.05 3.99
C PHE A 83 -7.35 -4.90 3.52
N SER A 84 -6.90 -4.08 4.46
CA SER A 84 -5.83 -3.11 4.26
C SER A 84 -4.65 -3.43 5.17
N VAL A 85 -3.46 -3.04 4.71
CA VAL A 85 -2.23 -3.15 5.47
C VAL A 85 -1.63 -1.76 5.59
N GLU A 86 -1.21 -1.39 6.78
CA GLU A 86 -0.42 -0.19 7.05
C GLU A 86 0.94 -0.62 7.58
N LEU A 87 1.97 0.14 7.23
CA LEU A 87 3.38 -0.21 7.50
C LEU A 87 4.03 0.92 8.29
N SER A 88 4.84 0.58 9.28
CA SER A 88 5.53 1.52 10.15
C SER A 88 7.03 1.20 10.24
N PRO A 89 7.91 2.07 9.72
CA PRO A 89 7.60 3.28 8.95
C PRO A 89 6.96 2.97 7.57
N PRO A 90 6.18 3.90 6.99
CA PRO A 90 5.58 3.70 5.69
C PRO A 90 6.67 3.65 4.60
N PRO A 91 6.52 2.82 3.56
CA PRO A 91 7.46 2.79 2.46
C PRO A 91 7.58 4.14 1.75
N GLU A 92 8.81 4.56 1.48
CA GLU A 92 9.09 5.84 0.84
C GLU A 92 9.43 5.63 -0.64
N ARG A 93 8.43 5.75 -1.51
CA ARG A 93 8.65 5.82 -2.98
C ARG A 93 9.18 7.19 -3.44
N THR A 94 9.63 8.00 -2.49
CA THR A 94 9.83 9.44 -2.60
C THR A 94 11.04 9.81 -3.45
N LEU A 95 12.12 9.02 -3.45
CA LEU A 95 13.35 9.38 -4.16
C LEU A 95 13.17 9.34 -5.69
N THR A 96 12.56 8.29 -6.22
CA THR A 96 12.26 8.16 -7.66
C THR A 96 11.24 9.22 -8.09
N ARG A 97 10.17 9.41 -7.31
CA ARG A 97 9.12 10.40 -7.62
C ARG A 97 9.62 11.84 -7.57
N LYS A 98 10.44 12.22 -6.57
CA LYS A 98 11.00 13.58 -6.47
C LYS A 98 11.90 13.94 -7.65
N ARG A 99 12.75 12.99 -8.10
CA ARG A 99 13.59 13.19 -9.28
C ARG A 99 12.73 13.39 -10.52
N LEU A 100 11.73 12.54 -10.72
CA LEU A 100 10.82 12.62 -11.85
C LEU A 100 10.03 13.95 -11.87
N ILE A 101 9.54 14.41 -10.72
CA ILE A 101 8.86 15.72 -10.62
C ILE A 101 9.78 16.85 -11.08
N SER A 102 11.06 16.81 -10.71
CA SER A 102 12.03 17.82 -11.15
C SER A 102 12.28 17.79 -12.66
N GLU A 103 12.23 16.61 -13.27
CA GLU A 103 12.40 16.41 -14.72
C GLU A 103 11.17 16.89 -15.48
N ILE A 104 9.96 16.52 -15.04
CA ILE A 104 8.69 17.02 -15.59
C ILE A 104 8.62 18.55 -15.56
N ASN A 105 9.03 19.17 -14.44
CA ASN A 105 9.03 20.64 -14.32
C ASN A 105 10.00 21.30 -15.31
N LYS A 106 11.20 20.74 -15.52
CA LYS A 106 12.17 21.26 -16.50
C LYS A 106 11.61 21.23 -17.93
N ILE A 107 10.87 20.18 -18.27
CA ILE A 107 10.19 20.09 -19.57
C ILE A 107 9.10 21.14 -19.68
N GLY A 108 8.27 21.32 -18.65
CA GLY A 108 7.20 22.33 -18.66
C GLY A 108 7.71 23.77 -18.76
N GLU A 109 8.88 24.07 -18.21
CA GLU A 109 9.52 25.39 -18.35
C GLU A 109 10.04 25.66 -19.77
N ARG A 110 10.36 24.61 -20.52
CA ARG A 110 10.94 24.70 -21.88
C ARG A 110 9.92 24.46 -22.98
N GLU A 111 8.68 24.24 -22.59
CA GLU A 111 7.60 23.97 -23.50
C GLU A 111 7.37 25.16 -24.46
N PRO A 112 7.24 24.91 -25.77
CA PRO A 112 6.83 25.95 -26.70
C PRO A 112 5.47 26.53 -26.28
N GLN A 113 5.31 27.85 -26.26
CA GLN A 113 4.06 28.51 -25.82
C GLN A 113 2.80 28.14 -26.64
N ASN A 114 2.96 27.36 -27.73
CA ASN A 114 1.89 26.88 -28.60
C ASN A 114 1.63 25.37 -28.48
N SER A 115 2.34 24.68 -27.59
CA SER A 115 2.19 23.24 -27.43
C SER A 115 0.96 22.94 -26.55
N GLU A 116 0.26 21.84 -26.84
CA GLU A 116 -0.87 21.36 -26.02
C GLU A 116 -0.42 20.76 -24.66
N LEU A 117 0.87 20.79 -24.34
CA LEU A 117 1.42 20.33 -23.06
C LEU A 117 1.06 21.31 -21.94
N SER A 118 -0.22 21.48 -21.61
CA SER A 118 -0.51 21.91 -20.24
C SER A 118 -0.09 20.77 -19.31
N ILE A 119 1.20 20.73 -18.95
CA ILE A 119 1.78 19.79 -18.01
C ILE A 119 1.07 20.11 -16.71
N ASN A 120 0.08 19.27 -16.45
CA ASN A 120 -0.97 19.53 -15.49
C ASN A 120 -0.31 19.73 -14.13
N THR A 121 -0.31 20.95 -13.61
CA THR A 121 0.20 21.29 -12.27
C THR A 121 -0.46 20.44 -11.17
N GLY A 122 -1.60 19.82 -11.48
CA GLY A 122 -2.22 18.78 -10.66
C GLY A 122 -1.43 17.47 -10.54
N LEU A 123 -0.58 17.09 -11.51
CA LEU A 123 0.18 15.84 -11.44
C LEU A 123 1.34 15.93 -10.45
N THR A 124 2.09 17.02 -10.46
CA THR A 124 3.25 17.19 -9.57
C THR A 124 2.84 17.21 -8.12
N SER A 125 1.72 17.85 -7.79
CA SER A 125 1.10 17.82 -6.46
C SER A 125 0.62 16.42 -6.06
N LYS A 126 0.01 15.67 -6.99
CA LYS A 126 -0.41 14.27 -6.76
C LYS A 126 0.76 13.29 -6.61
N LEU A 127 1.87 13.49 -7.33
CA LEU A 127 3.09 12.69 -7.15
C LEU A 127 3.82 13.05 -5.85
N HIS A 128 3.70 14.29 -5.37
CA HIS A 128 4.30 14.76 -4.12
C HIS A 128 3.68 14.17 -2.86
N SER A 129 2.40 13.76 -2.92
CA SER A 129 1.72 13.17 -1.76
C SER A 129 2.40 11.89 -1.27
N GLY A 130 3.19 11.23 -2.12
CA GLY A 130 4.30 10.32 -1.76
C GLY A 130 3.93 9.01 -1.08
N GLN A 131 2.72 8.87 -0.56
CA GLN A 131 2.28 7.71 0.21
C GLN A 131 1.66 6.65 -0.71
N GLY A 132 2.22 5.44 -0.65
CA GLY A 132 1.61 4.27 -1.27
C GLY A 132 1.68 4.21 -2.80
N ARG A 133 0.83 3.35 -3.36
CA ARG A 133 0.75 3.06 -4.79
C ARG A 133 0.18 4.24 -5.57
N ILE A 134 0.67 4.45 -6.79
CA ILE A 134 0.05 5.42 -7.69
C ILE A 134 -1.31 4.87 -8.12
N ASP A 135 -2.38 5.61 -7.86
CA ASP A 135 -3.72 5.23 -8.30
C ASP A 135 -3.84 5.26 -9.84
N SER A 136 -4.91 4.67 -10.37
CA SER A 136 -5.14 4.64 -11.81
C SER A 136 -5.29 6.02 -12.44
N GLU A 137 -5.78 7.02 -11.70
CA GLU A 137 -5.99 8.37 -12.21
C GLU A 137 -4.63 9.05 -12.46
N ILE A 138 -3.71 8.96 -11.50
CA ILE A 138 -2.35 9.49 -11.61
C ILE A 138 -1.57 8.71 -12.68
N LEU A 139 -1.69 7.38 -12.74
CA LEU A 139 -1.05 6.59 -13.80
C LEU A 139 -1.53 7.00 -15.20
N ASN A 140 -2.84 7.24 -15.37
CA ASN A 140 -3.38 7.71 -16.65
C ASN A 140 -2.86 9.11 -17.00
N ALA A 141 -2.70 9.99 -16.01
CA ALA A 141 -2.10 11.30 -16.23
C ALA A 141 -0.62 11.20 -16.67
N VAL A 142 0.17 10.31 -16.05
CA VAL A 142 1.57 10.04 -16.47
C VAL A 142 1.61 9.51 -17.92
N LEU A 143 0.75 8.54 -18.25
CA LEU A 143 0.64 7.99 -19.61
C LEU A 143 0.29 9.05 -20.65
N ASN A 144 -0.54 10.03 -20.30
CA ASN A 144 -0.85 11.13 -21.20
C ASN A 144 0.36 12.03 -21.44
N ILE A 145 1.18 12.31 -20.42
CA ILE A 145 2.42 13.08 -20.59
C ILE A 145 3.39 12.35 -21.52
N ILE A 146 3.57 11.04 -21.34
CA ILE A 146 4.42 10.22 -22.22
C ILE A 146 4.00 10.41 -23.68
N LYS A 147 2.70 10.23 -23.98
CA LYS A 147 2.16 10.40 -25.34
C LYS A 147 2.38 11.79 -25.89
N THR A 148 2.33 12.81 -25.04
CA THR A 148 2.54 14.18 -25.51
C THR A 148 4.02 14.45 -25.78
N ILE A 149 4.93 13.94 -24.94
CA ILE A 149 6.37 14.00 -25.22
C ILE A 149 6.69 13.29 -26.55
N GLU A 150 6.13 12.11 -26.80
CA GLU A 150 6.28 11.38 -28.06
C GLU A 150 5.87 12.22 -29.27
N LYS A 151 4.70 12.86 -29.21
CA LYS A 151 4.24 13.74 -30.30
C LYS A 151 5.20 14.89 -30.57
N VAL A 152 5.71 15.53 -29.52
CA VAL A 152 6.62 16.68 -29.66
C VAL A 152 7.95 16.24 -30.28
N LEU A 153 8.50 15.10 -29.85
CA LEU A 153 9.69 14.48 -30.44
C LEU A 153 9.51 14.12 -31.92
N GLU A 154 8.30 13.70 -32.33
CA GLU A 154 8.00 13.37 -33.73
C GLU A 154 7.82 14.62 -34.62
N SER A 155 7.28 15.71 -34.08
CA SER A 155 6.87 16.88 -34.86
C SER A 155 7.92 17.98 -34.99
N GLU A 156 8.86 18.08 -34.04
CA GLU A 156 9.77 19.23 -33.93
C GLU A 156 11.23 18.79 -33.75
N LYS A 157 12.16 19.55 -34.35
CA LYS A 157 13.57 19.46 -33.98
C LYS A 157 13.77 20.27 -32.70
N LEU A 158 13.85 19.57 -31.57
CA LEU A 158 14.09 20.18 -30.26
C LEU A 158 15.59 20.40 -30.05
N GLU A 159 15.95 21.53 -29.44
CA GLU A 159 17.35 21.79 -29.05
C GLU A 159 17.82 20.84 -27.94
N ASP A 160 16.89 20.28 -27.15
CA ASP A 160 17.17 19.40 -26.01
C ASP A 160 16.56 17.98 -26.16
N GLU A 161 16.54 17.42 -27.38
CA GLU A 161 15.92 16.11 -27.68
C GLU A 161 16.31 15.01 -26.66
N GLU A 162 17.59 14.92 -26.27
CA GLU A 162 18.08 13.96 -25.27
C GLU A 162 17.37 14.08 -23.91
N MET A 163 17.01 15.29 -23.47
CA MET A 163 16.32 15.50 -22.19
C MET A 163 14.88 14.99 -22.26
N TRP A 164 14.20 15.22 -23.38
CA TRP A 164 12.83 14.79 -23.60
C TRP A 164 12.76 13.26 -23.68
N GLU A 165 13.67 12.63 -24.41
CA GLU A 165 13.79 11.16 -24.46
C GLU A 165 14.12 10.56 -23.09
N TYR A 166 15.06 11.17 -22.36
CA TYR A 166 15.42 10.72 -21.01
C TYR A 166 14.22 10.80 -20.06
N THR A 167 13.49 11.91 -20.06
CA THR A 167 12.31 12.07 -19.19
C THR A 167 11.18 11.13 -19.59
N ARG A 168 10.96 10.92 -20.89
CA ARG A 168 10.00 9.93 -21.40
C ARG A 168 10.33 8.54 -20.86
N THR A 169 11.58 8.11 -21.04
CA THR A 169 12.05 6.79 -20.58
C THR A 169 11.83 6.63 -19.07
N ARG A 170 12.12 7.66 -18.28
CA ARG A 170 11.87 7.64 -16.83
C ARG A 170 10.39 7.55 -16.45
N LEU A 171 9.51 8.19 -17.21
CA LEU A 171 8.06 8.08 -17.00
C LEU A 171 7.56 6.68 -17.38
N GLU A 172 8.11 6.08 -18.45
CA GLU A 172 7.82 4.70 -18.85
C GLU A 172 8.29 3.72 -17.77
N ASP A 173 9.52 3.86 -17.26
CA ASP A 173 10.05 3.08 -16.14
C ASP A 173 9.12 3.16 -14.92
N LEU A 174 8.67 4.35 -14.53
CA LEU A 174 7.72 4.51 -13.41
C LEU A 174 6.41 3.76 -13.67
N VAL A 175 5.86 3.87 -14.87
CA VAL A 175 4.61 3.19 -15.23
C VAL A 175 4.81 1.67 -15.21
N GLU A 176 5.94 1.18 -15.71
CA GLU A 176 6.29 -0.23 -15.66
C GLU A 176 6.49 -0.72 -14.23
N GLU A 177 7.20 0.01 -13.38
CA GLU A 177 7.37 -0.31 -11.95
C GLU A 177 6.03 -0.39 -11.21
N GLU A 178 5.12 0.56 -11.46
CA GLU A 178 3.80 0.58 -10.81
C GLU A 178 2.83 -0.47 -11.39
N LYS A 179 3.05 -0.92 -12.62
CA LYS A 179 2.33 -2.05 -13.25
C LYS A 179 2.98 -3.40 -12.94
N ALA A 180 4.27 -3.43 -12.63
CA ALA A 180 5.02 -4.63 -12.35
C ALA A 180 4.39 -5.39 -11.18
N LYS A 181 4.46 -6.71 -11.28
CA LYS A 181 3.52 -7.66 -10.67
C LYS A 181 3.32 -7.47 -9.16
N PRO A 182 2.16 -7.89 -8.61
CA PRO A 182 1.86 -7.91 -7.16
C PRO A 182 2.84 -8.73 -6.29
N ALA A 183 3.90 -9.32 -6.87
CA ALA A 183 4.95 -10.02 -6.14
C ALA A 183 5.89 -9.07 -5.37
N HIS A 184 5.97 -7.79 -5.75
CA HIS A 184 6.74 -6.75 -5.05
C HIS A 184 5.84 -5.72 -4.35
N ASP A 185 4.60 -6.12 -4.05
CA ASP A 185 3.64 -5.31 -3.33
C ASP A 185 3.76 -5.67 -1.84
N PRO A 186 4.48 -4.88 -1.02
CA PRO A 186 4.78 -5.21 0.36
C PRO A 186 3.50 -5.37 1.19
N TRP A 187 2.44 -4.64 0.83
CA TRP A 187 1.13 -4.77 1.44
C TRP A 187 0.54 -6.15 1.18
N LYS A 188 0.59 -6.65 -0.06
CA LYS A 188 0.10 -7.99 -0.40
C LYS A 188 0.97 -9.11 0.16
N ILE A 189 2.28 -8.93 0.21
CA ILE A 189 3.21 -9.88 0.84
C ILE A 189 2.81 -10.07 2.30
N LEU A 190 2.69 -8.96 3.04
CA LEU A 190 2.38 -9.01 4.47
C LEU A 190 0.94 -9.42 4.76
N GLN A 191 -0.01 -9.03 3.91
CA GLN A 191 -1.40 -9.51 4.00
C GLN A 191 -1.48 -11.04 3.91
N ARG A 192 -0.71 -11.67 3.02
CA ARG A 192 -0.68 -13.15 2.88
C ARG A 192 0.01 -13.86 4.03
N ARG A 193 0.86 -13.13 4.76
CA ARG A 193 1.62 -13.62 5.90
C ARG A 193 0.98 -13.26 7.24
N ALA A 194 -0.22 -12.68 7.21
CA ALA A 194 -1.02 -12.44 8.39
C ALA A 194 -1.13 -13.72 9.23
N PRO A 195 -0.74 -13.69 10.52
CA PRO A 195 -0.86 -14.86 11.38
C PRO A 195 -2.29 -15.38 11.45
N GLU A 196 -2.43 -16.70 11.37
CA GLU A 196 -3.69 -17.37 11.69
C GLU A 196 -3.83 -17.50 13.21
N PHE A 197 -4.91 -16.97 13.77
CA PHE A 197 -5.23 -17.18 15.17
C PHE A 197 -5.83 -18.57 15.36
N LEU A 198 -5.03 -19.47 15.93
CA LEU A 198 -5.50 -20.79 16.35
C LEU A 198 -6.25 -20.68 17.67
N PHE A 199 -7.45 -21.27 17.71
CA PHE A 199 -8.26 -21.32 18.92
C PHE A 199 -8.43 -22.75 19.36
N PHE A 200 -8.17 -22.99 20.64
CA PHE A 200 -8.47 -24.28 21.24
C PHE A 200 -9.98 -24.50 21.30
N GLY A 201 -10.43 -25.62 20.74
CA GLY A 201 -11.78 -26.15 20.89
C GLY A 201 -12.05 -26.61 22.31
N ASP A 202 -13.31 -26.93 22.62
CA ASP A 202 -13.70 -27.31 23.99
C ASP A 202 -13.01 -28.60 24.46
N GLU A 203 -12.74 -29.54 23.54
CA GLU A 203 -11.99 -30.77 23.85
C GLU A 203 -10.52 -30.50 24.19
N GLU A 204 -9.91 -29.51 23.53
CA GLU A 204 -8.51 -29.12 23.74
C GLU A 204 -8.35 -28.25 25.01
N ARG A 205 -9.44 -27.65 25.49
CA ARG A 205 -9.50 -26.90 26.76
C ARG A 205 -9.60 -27.81 27.98
N SER A 206 -10.09 -29.05 27.81
CA SER A 206 -10.01 -30.05 28.85
C SER A 206 -8.56 -30.49 29.00
N LEU A 207 -7.85 -29.87 29.96
CA LEU A 207 -6.58 -30.37 30.51
C LEU A 207 -6.82 -31.68 31.26
N ASN A 208 -7.23 -32.73 30.56
CA ASN A 208 -7.24 -34.08 31.10
C ASN A 208 -5.80 -34.61 30.98
N THR A 209 -4.98 -34.27 31.98
CA THR A 209 -3.73 -34.99 32.30
C THR A 209 -4.00 -36.27 33.06
#